data_AF-A0A3M1MA35-F1
#
_entry.id   AF-A0A3M1MA35-F1
#
_cell.length_a   1.000
_cell.length_b   1.000
_cell.length_c   1.000
_cell.angle_alpha   90.00
_cell.angle_beta   90.00
_cell.angle_gamma   90.00
#
_symmetry.space_group_name_H-M   'P 1'
#
loop_
_entity.id
_entity.type
_entity.pdbx_description
1 polymer ?
#
loop_
_entity_poly.entity_id
_entity_poly.type
_entity_poly.pdbx_seq_one_letter_code
_entity_poly.pdbx_strand_id
1 'polypeptide(L)'
;ITGLLVVLGASAVAIWKSDVFGQFKMALELPILFAAPFWIGMYWRRANRTAVWWTMLVTLLIFFVLPYLLPTLFPGLRTHPSLAVHSNITTRYIERPATPADVARYEAWLQLQQEAQANPELAAQVGTAPPRAEVGQPIVVEVRSGGTPIFWSGGLEPIGDTHQEVVTERTEGNTRVVISRHVGQFRGLGGLNIEFLGYVLLGVDLSQCTRATLETLRLPPRVLTPFALLIALSLVTPRNRPETLDRFYVKMKTEVLPDPAADRQELEKSYADPHRFDERKLLPGSDLEFVRPRPKDVIGFLASIGVCVLIIGLLVALARIGA
;
A
#
# COMPACT_ATOMS: atom_id res chain seq x y z
N ILE A 1 20.49 -2.80 -24.51
CA ILE A 1 20.39 -1.34 -24.25
C ILE A 1 19.28 -1.05 -23.23
N THR A 2 18.02 -1.41 -23.48
CA THR A 2 16.90 -1.16 -22.54
C THR A 2 17.13 -1.78 -21.16
N GLY A 3 17.54 -3.05 -21.08
CA GLY A 3 17.83 -3.70 -19.79
C GLY A 3 18.95 -3.01 -19.00
N LEU A 4 20.01 -2.54 -19.68
CA LEU A 4 21.10 -1.79 -19.06
C LEU A 4 20.61 -0.45 -18.50
N LEU A 5 19.78 0.28 -19.25
CA LEU A 5 19.19 1.54 -18.79
C LEU A 5 18.31 1.35 -17.56
N VAL A 6 17.52 0.26 -17.52
CA VAL A 6 16.68 -0.08 -16.37
C VAL A 6 17.54 -0.37 -15.15
N VAL A 7 18.60 -1.18 -15.29
CA VAL A 7 19.51 -1.51 -14.19
C VAL A 7 20.22 -0.27 -13.67
N LEU A 8 20.82 0.53 -14.56
CA LEU A 8 21.51 1.77 -14.16
C LEU A 8 20.56 2.76 -13.49
N GLY A 9 19.35 2.93 -14.02
CA GLY A 9 18.33 3.80 -13.44
C GLY A 9 17.87 3.32 -12.06
N ALA A 10 17.60 2.01 -11.91
CA ALA A 10 17.21 1.43 -10.64
C ALA A 10 18.32 1.54 -9.59
N SER A 11 19.58 1.27 -9.97
CA SER A 11 20.75 1.42 -9.09
C SER A 11 20.93 2.88 -8.64
N ALA A 12 20.77 3.85 -9.53
CA ALA A 12 20.87 5.27 -9.19
C ALA A 12 19.79 5.69 -8.17
N VAL A 13 18.53 5.27 -8.37
CA VAL A 13 17.43 5.54 -7.45
C VAL A 13 17.66 4.86 -6.09
N ALA A 14 18.17 3.63 -6.09
CA ALA A 14 18.46 2.89 -4.87
C ALA A 14 19.57 3.54 -4.03
N ILE A 15 20.61 4.08 -4.67
CA ILE A 15 21.68 4.82 -3.99
C ILE A 15 21.15 6.14 -3.41
N TRP A 16 20.24 6.82 -4.12
CA TRP A 16 19.70 8.11 -3.68
C TRP A 16 18.70 8.00 -2.52
N LYS A 17 17.97 6.88 -2.41
CA LYS A 17 17.06 6.61 -1.28
C LYS A 17 17.66 5.57 -0.33
N SER A 18 18.12 5.99 0.85
CA SER A 18 18.61 5.08 1.91
C SER A 18 17.50 4.30 2.65
N ASP A 19 16.22 4.56 2.36
CA ASP A 19 15.07 3.91 3.01
C ASP A 19 14.50 2.76 2.18
N VAL A 20 14.75 1.51 2.61
CA VAL A 20 14.23 0.29 1.99
C VAL A 20 12.71 0.26 1.94
N PHE A 21 12.04 0.73 2.99
CA PHE A 21 10.58 0.75 3.03
C PHE A 21 10.02 1.75 2.02
N GLY A 22 10.63 2.92 1.92
CA GLY A 22 10.35 3.92 0.89
C GLY A 22 10.57 3.39 -0.53
N GLN A 23 11.62 2.59 -0.77
CA GLN A 23 11.85 1.92 -2.05
C GLN A 23 10.75 0.91 -2.38
N PHE A 24 10.36 0.08 -1.42
CA PHE A 24 9.26 -0.88 -1.59
C PHE A 24 7.94 -0.19 -1.97
N LYS A 25 7.58 0.92 -1.30
CA LYS A 25 6.37 1.68 -1.66
C LYS A 25 6.43 2.20 -3.09
N MET A 26 7.55 2.79 -3.50
CA MET A 26 7.71 3.30 -4.87
C MET A 26 7.60 2.17 -5.91
N ALA A 27 8.18 1.00 -5.61
CA ALA A 27 8.10 -0.17 -6.47
C ALA A 27 6.66 -0.69 -6.64
N LEU A 28 5.82 -0.57 -5.60
CA LEU A 28 4.40 -0.92 -5.67
C LEU A 28 3.53 0.16 -6.33
N GLU A 29 3.91 1.44 -6.21
CA GLU A 29 3.14 2.56 -6.75
C GLU A 29 3.17 2.61 -8.28
N LEU A 30 4.31 2.30 -8.91
CA LEU A 30 4.45 2.39 -10.36
C LEU A 30 3.54 1.40 -11.14
N PRO A 31 3.47 0.09 -10.78
CA PRO A 31 2.57 -0.86 -11.44
C PRO A 31 1.08 -0.51 -11.33
N ILE A 32 0.66 0.21 -10.28
CA ILE A 32 -0.75 0.59 -10.08
C ILE A 32 -1.28 1.41 -11.27
N LEU A 33 -0.44 2.22 -11.91
CA LEU A 33 -0.81 3.00 -13.09
C LEU A 33 -1.20 2.12 -14.29
N PHE A 34 -0.64 0.91 -14.38
CA PHE A 34 -0.85 -0.02 -15.48
C PHE A 34 -1.87 -1.12 -15.16
N ALA A 35 -2.18 -1.33 -13.88
CA ALA A 35 -3.10 -2.37 -13.45
C ALA A 35 -4.50 -2.23 -14.07
N ALA A 36 -5.06 -1.01 -14.08
CA ALA A 36 -6.39 -0.78 -14.66
C ALA A 36 -6.43 -1.06 -16.17
N PRO A 37 -5.55 -0.47 -17.02
CA PRO A 37 -5.48 -0.84 -18.43
C PRO A 37 -5.30 -2.33 -18.70
N PHE A 38 -4.46 -3.00 -17.90
CA PHE A 38 -4.21 -4.43 -18.03
C PHE A 38 -5.46 -5.27 -17.76
N TRP A 39 -6.06 -5.12 -16.57
CA TRP A 39 -7.20 -5.94 -16.16
C TRP A 39 -8.46 -5.63 -16.96
N ILE A 40 -8.77 -4.35 -17.17
CA ILE A 40 -9.95 -3.97 -17.92
C ILE A 40 -9.78 -4.29 -19.42
N GLY A 41 -8.61 -4.07 -20.00
CA GLY A 41 -8.33 -4.44 -21.39
C GLY A 41 -8.38 -5.94 -21.66
N MET A 42 -8.11 -6.76 -20.64
CA MET A 42 -8.16 -8.22 -20.72
C MET A 42 -9.59 -8.79 -20.68
N TYR A 43 -10.53 -8.09 -20.03
CA TYR A 43 -11.86 -8.65 -19.74
C TYR A 43 -13.03 -7.80 -20.20
N TRP A 44 -12.83 -6.60 -20.74
CA TRP A 44 -13.92 -5.73 -21.17
C TRP A 44 -13.68 -5.14 -22.56
N ARG A 45 -14.52 -5.55 -23.51
CA ARG A 45 -14.42 -5.18 -24.94
C ARG A 45 -14.47 -3.68 -25.21
N ARG A 46 -15.04 -2.89 -24.29
CA ARG A 46 -15.23 -1.45 -24.47
C ARG A 46 -13.98 -0.63 -24.15
N ALA A 47 -13.01 -1.20 -23.44
CA ALA A 47 -11.74 -0.53 -23.21
C ALA A 47 -11.01 -0.24 -24.53
N ASN A 48 -10.54 0.99 -24.66
CA ASN A 48 -9.91 1.48 -25.89
C ASN A 48 -8.67 2.31 -25.60
N ARG A 49 -7.84 2.46 -26.64
CA ARG A 49 -6.54 3.12 -26.57
C ARG A 49 -6.66 4.55 -26.01
N THR A 50 -7.65 5.30 -26.46
CA THR A 50 -7.86 6.70 -26.05
C THR A 50 -8.16 6.80 -24.56
N ALA A 51 -9.09 5.98 -24.06
CA ALA A 51 -9.43 5.95 -22.65
C ALA A 51 -8.23 5.53 -21.77
N VAL A 52 -7.43 4.56 -22.22
CA VAL A 52 -6.21 4.13 -21.51
C VAL A 52 -5.20 5.27 -21.36
N TRP A 53 -4.86 5.96 -22.46
CA TRP A 53 -3.88 7.06 -22.40
C TRP A 53 -4.35 8.21 -21.53
N TRP A 54 -5.63 8.60 -21.63
CA TRP A 54 -6.20 9.62 -20.75
C TRP A 54 -6.24 9.19 -19.30
N THR A 55 -6.58 7.93 -19.02
CA THR A 55 -6.55 7.40 -17.66
C THR A 55 -5.15 7.51 -17.07
N MET A 56 -4.14 7.05 -17.80
CA MET A 56 -2.74 7.10 -17.35
C MET A 56 -2.26 8.54 -17.13
N LEU A 57 -2.60 9.46 -18.03
CA LEU A 57 -2.23 10.88 -17.90
C LEU A 57 -2.89 11.49 -16.66
N VAL A 58 -4.20 11.32 -16.52
CA VAL A 58 -4.95 11.93 -15.41
C VAL A 58 -4.54 11.32 -14.06
N THR A 59 -4.31 10.01 -13.97
CA THR A 59 -3.85 9.39 -12.72
C THR A 59 -2.43 9.81 -12.35
N LEU A 60 -1.53 9.93 -13.33
CA LEU A 60 -0.21 10.51 -13.14
C LEU A 60 -0.32 11.95 -12.59
N LEU A 61 -1.15 12.79 -13.22
CA LEU A 61 -1.35 14.16 -12.78
C LEU A 61 -1.94 14.22 -11.37
N ILE A 62 -2.98 13.44 -11.08
CA ILE A 62 -3.66 13.43 -9.77
C ILE A 62 -2.71 12.95 -8.67
N PHE A 63 -1.99 11.84 -8.83
CA PHE A 63 -1.24 11.25 -7.71
C PHE A 63 0.23 11.68 -7.61
N PHE A 64 0.82 12.21 -8.69
CA PHE A 64 2.24 12.59 -8.68
C PHE A 64 2.47 14.10 -8.85
N VAL A 65 1.60 14.81 -9.59
CA VAL A 65 1.79 16.24 -9.85
C VAL A 65 0.96 17.11 -8.91
N LEU A 66 -0.34 16.84 -8.83
CA LEU A 66 -1.31 17.61 -8.06
C LEU A 66 -0.97 17.72 -6.55
N PRO A 67 -0.43 16.69 -5.86
CA PRO A 67 -0.04 16.77 -4.46
C PRO A 67 0.98 17.88 -4.17
N TYR A 68 1.88 18.14 -5.11
CA TYR A 68 2.91 19.17 -4.97
C TYR A 68 2.48 20.48 -5.61
N LEU A 69 1.68 20.44 -6.68
CA LEU A 69 1.18 21.62 -7.36
C LEU A 69 0.15 22.39 -6.50
N LEU A 70 -0.80 21.70 -5.87
CA LEU A 70 -1.86 22.36 -5.07
C LEU A 70 -1.29 23.23 -3.92
N PRO A 71 -0.38 22.75 -3.06
CA PRO A 71 0.21 23.58 -2.01
C PRO A 71 1.11 24.72 -2.53
N THR A 72 1.57 24.63 -3.78
CA THR A 72 2.40 25.66 -4.42
C THR A 72 1.53 26.78 -4.97
N LEU A 73 0.41 26.44 -5.61
CA LEU A 73 -0.56 27.42 -6.11
C LEU A 73 -1.39 28.05 -4.98
N PHE A 74 -1.70 27.28 -3.94
CA PHE A 74 -2.52 27.72 -2.80
C PHE A 74 -1.77 27.50 -1.48
N PRO A 75 -0.82 28.39 -1.11
CA PRO A 75 -0.02 28.24 0.11
C PRO A 75 -0.85 28.15 1.40
N GLY A 76 -2.05 28.75 1.42
CA GLY A 76 -2.96 28.71 2.57
C GLY A 76 -3.45 27.31 2.94
N LEU A 77 -3.36 26.33 2.03
CA LEU A 77 -3.66 24.93 2.36
C LEU A 77 -2.72 24.38 3.44
N ARG A 78 -1.46 24.85 3.46
CA ARG A 78 -0.44 24.38 4.41
C ARG A 78 -0.76 24.71 5.86
N THR A 79 -1.47 25.81 6.10
CA THR A 79 -1.81 26.27 7.46
C THR A 79 -3.27 26.03 7.82
N HIS A 80 -4.04 25.39 6.92
CA HIS A 80 -5.45 25.15 7.15
C HIS A 80 -5.66 24.16 8.32
N PRO A 81 -6.43 24.51 9.37
CA PRO A 81 -6.53 23.71 10.58
C PRO A 81 -7.00 22.27 10.36
N SER A 82 -7.86 22.01 9.37
CA SER A 82 -8.33 20.66 9.06
C SER A 82 -7.32 19.78 8.30
N LEU A 83 -6.32 20.39 7.65
CA LEU A 83 -5.30 19.68 6.88
C LEU A 83 -3.99 19.55 7.66
N ALA A 84 -3.72 20.47 8.58
CA ALA A 84 -2.51 20.47 9.40
C ALA A 84 -2.69 19.62 10.68
N VAL A 85 -3.12 18.36 10.52
CA VAL A 85 -3.53 17.48 11.62
C VAL A 85 -2.66 16.22 11.69
N HIS A 86 -2.33 15.81 12.93
CA HIS A 86 -1.67 14.55 13.25
C HIS A 86 -2.69 13.47 13.63
N SER A 87 -2.34 12.20 13.42
CA SER A 87 -3.00 11.14 14.15
C SER A 87 -2.66 11.20 15.64
N ASN A 88 -3.60 10.72 16.47
CA ASN A 88 -3.43 10.62 17.91
C ASN A 88 -2.18 9.76 18.20
N ILE A 89 -1.43 10.18 19.21
CA ILE A 89 -0.33 9.41 19.76
C ILE A 89 -0.93 8.43 20.75
N THR A 90 -0.62 7.16 20.61
CA THR A 90 -0.92 6.14 21.60
C THR A 90 0.38 5.68 22.23
N THR A 91 0.55 5.99 23.51
CA THR A 91 1.66 5.53 24.34
C THR A 91 1.16 4.42 25.25
N ARG A 92 1.79 3.26 25.16
CA ARG A 92 1.49 2.10 26.01
C ARG A 92 2.64 1.89 26.98
N TYR A 93 2.34 1.87 28.27
CA TYR A 93 3.25 1.50 29.34
C TYR A 93 2.90 0.08 29.76
N ILE A 94 3.75 -0.88 29.41
CA ILE A 94 3.51 -2.30 29.65
C ILE A 94 4.40 -2.74 30.81
N GLU A 95 3.80 -3.18 31.90
CA GLU A 95 4.49 -3.78 33.03
C GLU A 95 4.69 -5.28 32.81
N ARG A 96 5.96 -5.69 32.70
CA ARG A 96 6.33 -7.10 32.54
C ARG A 96 7.68 -7.40 33.19
N PRO A 97 7.98 -8.66 33.56
CA PRO A 97 9.32 -9.03 33.97
C PRO A 97 10.32 -8.80 32.83
N ALA A 98 11.52 -8.35 33.19
CA ALA A 98 12.61 -8.15 32.25
C ALA A 98 13.05 -9.48 31.64
N THR A 99 13.20 -9.49 30.32
CA THR A 99 13.73 -10.64 29.57
C THR A 99 15.24 -10.46 29.37
N PRO A 100 15.99 -11.54 29.07
CA PRO A 100 17.41 -11.41 28.73
C PRO A 100 17.68 -10.42 27.58
N ALA A 101 16.74 -10.26 26.65
CA ALA A 101 16.85 -9.30 25.55
C ALA A 101 16.79 -7.83 26.03
N ASP A 102 16.10 -7.54 27.13
CA ASP A 102 16.03 -6.18 27.69
C ASP A 102 17.35 -5.80 28.39
N VAL A 103 17.94 -6.77 29.11
CA VAL A 103 19.26 -6.61 29.74
C VAL A 103 20.33 -6.39 28.67
N ALA A 104 20.37 -7.23 27.65
CA ALA A 104 21.28 -7.10 26.52
C ALA A 104 21.12 -5.76 25.78
N ARG A 105 19.88 -5.26 25.65
CA ARG A 105 19.61 -3.94 25.06
C ARG A 105 20.18 -2.81 25.90
N TYR A 106 20.08 -2.89 27.22
CA TYR A 106 20.68 -1.91 28.13
C TYR A 106 22.21 -1.94 28.08
N GLU A 107 22.82 -3.12 28.05
CA GLU A 107 24.27 -3.27 27.89
C GLU A 107 24.78 -2.71 26.55
N ALA A 108 24.08 -3.01 25.45
CA ALA A 108 24.39 -2.46 24.14
C ALA A 108 24.24 -0.93 24.12
N TRP A 109 23.25 -0.37 24.82
CA TRP A 109 23.11 1.08 24.96
C TRP A 109 24.28 1.70 25.73
N LEU A 110 24.78 1.06 26.79
CA LEU A 110 25.97 1.53 27.52
C LEU A 110 27.22 1.55 26.62
N GLN A 111 27.41 0.50 25.81
CA GLN A 111 28.52 0.44 24.85
C GLN A 111 28.43 1.58 23.83
N LEU A 112 27.25 1.80 23.24
CA LEU A 112 27.01 2.91 22.31
C LEU A 112 27.23 4.28 22.97
N GLN A 113 26.85 4.43 24.25
CA GLN A 113 27.09 5.67 24.99
C GLN A 113 28.59 5.93 25.21
N GLN A 114 29.36 4.89 25.54
CA GLN A 114 30.82 4.98 25.69
C GLN A 114 31.50 5.31 24.34
N GLU A 115 31.08 4.67 23.26
CA GLU A 115 31.57 4.96 21.91
C GLU A 115 31.22 6.39 21.47
N ALA A 116 30.01 6.85 21.79
CA ALA A 116 29.56 8.22 21.53
C ALA A 116 30.33 9.28 22.33
N GLN A 117 30.85 8.95 23.51
CA GLN A 117 31.77 9.84 24.24
C GLN A 117 33.10 9.99 23.50
N ALA A 118 33.56 8.96 22.78
CA ALA A 118 34.76 9.00 21.97
C ALA A 118 34.53 9.60 20.56
N ASN A 119 33.31 9.53 20.03
CA ASN A 119 32.94 10.06 18.71
C ASN A 119 31.64 10.91 18.76
N PRO A 120 31.74 12.25 18.63
CA PRO A 120 30.59 13.16 18.71
C PRO A 120 29.47 12.91 17.70
N GLU A 121 29.75 12.30 16.54
CA GLU A 121 28.72 11.99 15.53
C GLU A 121 27.78 10.85 15.97
N LEU A 122 28.28 9.93 16.81
CA LEU A 122 27.50 8.83 17.38
C LEU A 122 26.61 9.31 18.54
N ALA A 123 26.93 10.42 19.19
CA ALA A 123 26.14 10.97 20.29
C ALA A 123 24.70 11.32 19.90
N ALA A 124 24.47 11.74 18.65
CA ALA A 124 23.13 12.00 18.12
C ALA A 124 22.32 10.72 17.84
N GLN A 125 22.97 9.55 17.79
CA GLN A 125 22.35 8.25 17.49
C GLN A 125 22.03 7.44 18.75
N VAL A 126 22.62 7.81 19.90
CA VAL A 126 22.31 7.18 21.19
C VAL A 126 20.90 7.60 21.61
N GLY A 127 19.95 6.67 21.50
CA GLY A 127 18.57 6.88 21.92
C GLY A 127 18.42 7.04 23.44
N THR A 128 17.17 7.17 23.90
CA THR A 128 16.84 7.21 25.33
C THR A 128 17.28 5.94 26.05
N ALA A 129 17.79 6.09 27.28
CA ALA A 129 18.26 4.98 28.10
C ALA A 129 17.14 3.93 28.32
N PRO A 130 17.38 2.66 27.96
CA PRO A 130 16.47 1.57 28.33
C PRO A 130 16.36 1.45 29.86
N PRO A 131 15.27 0.87 30.39
CA PRO A 131 15.15 0.62 31.82
C PRO A 131 16.23 -0.36 32.30
N ARG A 132 16.94 -0.01 33.36
CA ARG A 132 17.92 -0.89 34.01
C ARG A 132 17.20 -1.87 34.94
N ALA A 133 17.33 -3.16 34.66
CA ALA A 133 16.77 -4.23 35.50
C ALA A 133 17.53 -5.55 35.31
N GLU A 134 17.45 -6.44 36.30
CA GLU A 134 17.89 -7.83 36.18
C GLU A 134 16.78 -8.72 35.60
N VAL A 135 17.15 -9.86 35.01
CA VAL A 135 16.17 -10.82 34.44
C VAL A 135 15.14 -11.20 35.51
N GLY A 136 13.85 -11.04 35.18
CA GLY A 136 12.74 -11.34 36.09
C GLY A 136 12.25 -10.17 36.95
N GLN A 137 12.98 -9.06 37.04
CA GLN A 137 12.50 -7.86 37.75
C GLN A 137 11.44 -7.12 36.92
N PRO A 138 10.43 -6.50 37.55
CA PRO A 138 9.40 -5.76 36.83
C PRO A 138 9.99 -4.52 36.14
N ILE A 139 9.73 -4.38 34.84
CA ILE A 139 10.07 -3.20 34.05
C ILE A 139 8.83 -2.62 33.40
N VAL A 140 8.85 -1.30 33.21
CA VAL A 140 7.86 -0.59 32.40
C VAL A 140 8.46 -0.37 31.02
N VAL A 141 7.85 -0.98 30.01
CA VAL A 141 8.23 -0.76 28.61
C VAL A 141 7.29 0.26 27.99
N GLU A 142 7.83 1.41 27.57
CA GLU A 142 7.09 2.41 26.82
C GLU A 142 7.10 2.09 25.33
N VAL A 143 5.92 1.93 24.73
CA VAL A 143 5.73 1.77 23.29
C VAL A 143 4.85 2.90 22.79
N ARG A 144 5.46 3.83 22.04
CA ARG A 144 4.77 4.97 21.44
C ARG A 144 4.48 4.71 19.96
N SER A 145 3.25 5.03 19.55
CA SER A 145 2.79 4.89 18.16
C SER A 145 1.88 6.07 17.78
N GLY A 146 1.72 6.34 16.48
CA GLY A 146 0.88 7.46 16.00
C GLY A 146 1.65 8.78 15.90
N GLY A 147 0.96 9.91 16.08
CA GLY A 147 1.56 11.23 15.88
C GLY A 147 2.00 11.48 14.43
N THR A 148 1.41 10.76 13.47
CA THR A 148 1.82 10.83 12.07
C THR A 148 1.01 11.93 11.37
N PRO A 149 1.65 12.79 10.56
CA PRO A 149 0.93 13.73 9.69
C PRO A 149 -0.03 13.00 8.77
N ILE A 150 -1.29 13.42 8.74
CA ILE A 150 -2.30 12.73 7.93
C ILE A 150 -2.20 13.21 6.47
N PHE A 151 -2.32 14.51 6.24
CA PHE A 151 -2.44 15.06 4.88
C PHE A 151 -1.11 15.49 4.25
N TRP A 152 0.02 15.40 4.94
CA TRP A 152 1.28 15.98 4.46
C TRP A 152 2.40 14.96 4.44
N SER A 153 3.01 14.75 3.27
CA SER A 153 4.07 13.76 3.10
C SER A 153 5.40 14.17 3.74
N GLY A 154 5.65 15.49 3.87
CA GLY A 154 6.91 16.04 4.37
C GLY A 154 6.93 16.36 5.86
N GLY A 155 5.82 16.14 6.58
CA GLY A 155 5.74 16.50 8.00
C GLY A 155 4.79 17.66 8.30
N LEU A 156 4.73 17.99 9.58
CA LEU A 156 4.07 19.17 10.10
C LEU A 156 5.08 19.93 10.97
N GLU A 157 5.23 21.22 10.69
CA GLU A 157 6.08 22.13 11.45
C GLU A 157 5.20 22.93 12.43
N PRO A 158 5.55 23.02 13.72
CA PRO A 158 4.78 23.79 14.69
C PRO A 158 4.86 25.29 14.38
N ILE A 159 3.73 25.99 14.49
CA ILE A 159 3.66 27.45 14.45
C ILE A 159 3.29 27.94 15.85
N GLY A 160 4.25 28.56 16.54
CA GLY A 160 4.07 29.06 17.90
C GLY A 160 4.03 27.95 18.95
N ASP A 161 3.24 28.16 20.01
CA ASP A 161 3.16 27.21 21.13
C ASP A 161 2.31 26.00 20.78
N THR A 162 2.92 24.83 20.88
CA THR A 162 2.25 23.54 20.68
C THR A 162 2.43 22.66 21.91
N HIS A 163 1.38 21.96 22.32
CA HIS A 163 1.43 21.03 23.44
C HIS A 163 0.68 19.74 23.10
N GLN A 164 0.87 18.72 23.92
CA GLN A 164 0.12 17.48 23.83
C GLN A 164 -0.95 17.47 24.90
N GLU A 165 -2.20 17.25 24.48
CA GLU A 165 -3.33 17.09 25.37
C GLU A 165 -3.66 15.60 25.48
N VAL A 166 -3.87 15.11 26.71
CA VAL A 166 -4.30 13.72 26.94
C VAL A 166 -5.79 13.63 26.63
N VAL A 167 -6.12 12.90 25.57
CA VAL A 167 -7.51 12.67 25.13
C VAL A 167 -8.16 11.58 25.95
N THR A 168 -7.43 10.51 26.23
CA THR A 168 -7.94 9.37 27.00
C THR A 168 -6.80 8.66 27.69
N GLU A 169 -7.04 8.27 28.93
CA GLU A 169 -6.17 7.38 29.67
C GLU A 169 -7.00 6.17 30.12
N ARG A 170 -6.47 4.97 29.91
CA ARG A 170 -7.13 3.72 30.28
C ARG A 170 -6.10 2.67 30.68
N THR A 171 -6.46 1.84 31.63
CA THR A 171 -5.61 0.76 32.13
C THR A 171 -6.28 -0.57 31.86
N GLU A 172 -5.59 -1.45 31.12
CA GLU A 172 -6.05 -2.77 30.73
C GLU A 172 -5.05 -3.79 31.32
N GLY A 173 -5.38 -4.36 32.49
CA GLY A 173 -4.49 -5.27 33.22
C GLY A 173 -3.16 -4.58 33.59
N ASN A 174 -2.04 -5.15 33.13
CA ASN A 174 -0.69 -4.61 33.34
C ASN A 174 -0.28 -3.55 32.31
N THR A 175 -1.19 -3.07 31.47
CA THR A 175 -0.89 -2.07 30.43
C THR A 175 -1.66 -0.78 30.67
N ARG A 176 -0.95 0.33 30.89
CA ARG A 176 -1.52 1.67 30.91
C ARG A 176 -1.40 2.29 29.51
N VAL A 177 -2.52 2.67 28.91
CA VAL A 177 -2.59 3.25 27.56
C VAL A 177 -3.01 4.71 27.68
N VAL A 178 -2.11 5.60 27.28
CA VAL A 178 -2.33 7.05 27.22
C VAL A 178 -2.45 7.45 25.75
N ILE A 179 -3.58 8.03 25.38
CA ILE A 179 -3.82 8.58 24.06
C ILE A 179 -3.72 10.10 24.16
N SER A 180 -2.74 10.69 23.48
CA SER A 180 -2.56 12.14 23.41
C SER A 180 -2.73 12.67 21.99
N ARG A 181 -3.11 13.94 21.89
CA ARG A 181 -3.27 14.66 20.62
C ARG A 181 -2.40 15.91 20.64
N HIS A 182 -1.80 16.22 19.51
CA HIS A 182 -1.10 17.50 19.34
C HIS A 182 -2.12 18.63 19.16
N VAL A 183 -1.99 19.66 20.00
CA VAL A 183 -2.80 20.87 19.99
C VAL A 183 -1.90 22.07 19.71
N GLY A 184 -2.38 22.95 18.83
CA GLY A 184 -1.64 24.12 18.36
C GLY A 184 -1.78 24.32 16.86
N GLN A 185 -1.10 25.32 16.33
CA GLN A 185 -1.06 25.56 14.88
C GLN A 185 0.12 24.82 14.26
N PHE A 186 -0.11 24.27 13.08
CA PHE A 186 0.92 23.54 12.35
C PHE A 186 0.92 23.97 10.88
N ARG A 187 2.08 23.81 10.25
CA ARG A 187 2.30 24.02 8.83
C ARG A 187 2.65 22.72 8.14
N GLY A 188 1.88 22.37 7.12
CA GLY A 188 2.13 21.24 6.23
C GLY A 188 3.39 21.40 5.39
N LEU A 189 4.23 20.35 5.38
CA LEU A 189 5.44 20.25 4.57
C LEU A 189 5.30 19.18 3.48
N GLY A 190 6.04 19.33 2.39
CA GLY A 190 5.98 18.40 1.26
C GLY A 190 4.70 18.51 0.44
N GLY A 191 4.25 17.35 -0.08
CA GLY A 191 3.05 17.23 -0.91
C GLY A 191 1.81 16.85 -0.09
N LEU A 192 0.65 17.21 -0.61
CA LEU A 192 -0.66 16.93 -0.01
C LEU A 192 -1.11 15.50 -0.37
N ASN A 193 -1.32 14.65 0.64
CA ASN A 193 -1.87 13.30 0.50
C ASN A 193 -3.36 13.39 0.15
N ILE A 194 -3.66 13.68 -1.11
CA ILE A 194 -5.02 13.84 -1.63
C ILE A 194 -5.87 12.57 -1.50
N GLU A 195 -5.24 11.40 -1.33
CA GLU A 195 -5.94 10.13 -1.15
C GLU A 195 -6.84 10.15 0.09
N PHE A 196 -6.47 10.95 1.10
CA PHE A 196 -7.19 11.06 2.35
C PHE A 196 -8.40 12.01 2.29
N LEU A 197 -8.45 12.92 1.32
CA LEU A 197 -9.54 13.89 1.20
C LEU A 197 -10.89 13.19 0.98
N GLY A 198 -10.91 12.12 0.18
CA GLY A 198 -12.12 11.32 -0.04
C GLY A 198 -12.69 10.71 1.23
N TYR A 199 -11.83 10.25 2.14
CA TYR A 199 -12.27 9.68 3.43
C TYR A 199 -12.88 10.73 4.35
N VAL A 200 -12.29 11.93 4.40
CA VAL A 200 -12.85 13.04 5.21
C VAL A 200 -14.17 13.53 4.65
N LEU A 201 -14.32 13.59 3.31
CA LEU A 201 -15.59 13.90 2.67
C LEU A 201 -16.70 12.89 3.03
N LEU A 202 -16.32 11.63 3.29
CA LEU A 202 -17.23 10.57 3.75
C LEU A 202 -17.41 10.56 5.27
N GLY A 203 -16.82 11.50 6.01
CA GLY A 203 -16.95 11.61 7.47
C GLY A 203 -16.06 10.64 8.27
N VAL A 204 -15.05 10.04 7.65
CA VAL A 204 -14.12 9.13 8.34
C VAL A 204 -13.10 9.92 9.16
N ASP A 205 -13.04 9.66 10.47
CA ASP A 205 -12.04 10.26 11.37
C ASP A 205 -10.69 9.55 11.26
N LEU A 206 -9.78 10.13 10.47
CA LEU A 206 -8.43 9.63 10.28
C LEU A 206 -7.51 9.91 11.48
N SER A 207 -7.92 10.75 12.45
CA SER A 207 -7.07 11.07 13.61
C SER A 207 -6.84 9.87 14.51
N GLN A 208 -7.71 8.86 14.47
CA GLN A 208 -7.58 7.65 15.28
C GLN A 208 -6.76 6.55 14.61
N CYS A 209 -6.38 6.74 13.34
CA CYS A 209 -5.65 5.74 12.58
C CYS A 209 -4.17 5.67 12.97
N THR A 210 -3.64 4.46 13.08
CA THR A 210 -2.19 4.24 13.21
C THR A 210 -1.46 4.58 11.91
N ARG A 211 -0.14 4.76 11.97
CA ARG A 211 0.70 4.96 10.78
C ARG A 211 0.49 3.86 9.73
N ALA A 212 0.45 2.60 10.17
CA ALA A 212 0.26 1.46 9.27
C ALA A 212 -1.13 1.51 8.60
N THR A 213 -2.17 1.79 9.38
CA THR A 213 -3.55 1.94 8.87
C THR A 213 -3.65 3.08 7.85
N LEU A 214 -3.03 4.23 8.11
CA LEU A 214 -2.99 5.34 7.17
C LEU A 214 -2.32 4.93 5.85
N GLU A 215 -1.17 4.25 5.90
CA GLU A 215 -0.50 3.76 4.69
C GLU A 215 -1.38 2.76 3.91
N THR A 216 -2.11 1.88 4.60
CA THR A 216 -3.09 0.99 3.95
C THR A 216 -4.23 1.76 3.32
N LEU A 217 -4.80 2.76 3.99
CA LEU A 217 -5.93 3.57 3.50
C LEU A 217 -5.57 4.41 2.27
N ARG A 218 -4.29 4.66 1.98
CA ARG A 218 -3.87 5.31 0.74
C ARG A 218 -4.10 4.44 -0.49
N LEU A 219 -4.09 3.11 -0.32
CA LEU A 219 -4.12 2.17 -1.44
C LEU A 219 -5.49 2.13 -2.17
N PRO A 220 -6.66 2.05 -1.49
CA PRO A 220 -7.92 1.95 -2.19
C PRO A 220 -8.19 3.11 -3.17
N PRO A 221 -8.02 4.40 -2.82
CA PRO A 221 -8.20 5.48 -3.80
C PRO A 221 -7.23 5.33 -4.98
N ARG A 222 -5.94 5.06 -4.71
CA ARG A 222 -4.93 4.89 -5.77
C ARG A 222 -5.21 3.74 -6.72
N VAL A 223 -5.74 2.63 -6.19
CA VAL A 223 -6.06 1.44 -6.99
C VAL A 223 -7.40 1.62 -7.70
N LEU A 224 -8.43 2.15 -7.03
CA LEU A 224 -9.78 2.21 -7.60
C LEU A 224 -9.97 3.38 -8.55
N THR A 225 -9.35 4.54 -8.32
CA THR A 225 -9.46 5.70 -9.20
C THR A 225 -9.09 5.41 -10.66
N PRO A 226 -7.96 4.78 -11.01
CA PRO A 226 -7.65 4.46 -12.40
C PRO A 226 -8.66 3.49 -13.02
N PHE A 227 -9.21 2.54 -12.25
CA PHE A 227 -10.28 1.64 -12.74
C PHE A 227 -11.56 2.42 -13.04
N ALA A 228 -12.04 3.22 -12.08
CA ALA A 228 -13.25 4.02 -12.25
C ALA A 228 -13.12 5.00 -13.42
N LEU A 229 -11.96 5.67 -13.53
CA LEU A 229 -11.68 6.61 -14.60
C LEU A 229 -11.62 5.91 -15.96
N LEU A 230 -10.94 4.76 -16.06
CA LEU A 230 -10.87 4.00 -17.30
C LEU A 230 -12.25 3.52 -17.74
N ILE A 231 -13.08 3.06 -16.81
CA ILE A 231 -14.45 2.66 -17.10
C ILE A 231 -15.23 3.85 -17.63
N ALA A 232 -15.26 4.96 -16.90
CA ALA A 232 -15.99 6.16 -17.30
C ALA A 232 -15.53 6.71 -18.67
N LEU A 233 -14.22 6.82 -18.89
CA LEU A 233 -13.66 7.28 -20.15
C LEU A 233 -13.98 6.32 -21.30
N SER A 234 -13.89 5.02 -21.08
CA SER A 234 -14.25 4.02 -22.11
C SER A 234 -15.73 4.03 -22.45
N LEU A 235 -16.60 4.48 -21.55
CA LEU A 235 -18.02 4.67 -21.85
C LEU A 235 -18.26 5.83 -22.83
N VAL A 236 -17.45 6.88 -22.75
CA VAL A 236 -17.63 8.09 -23.59
C VAL A 236 -16.76 8.11 -24.85
N THR A 237 -15.65 7.36 -24.89
CA THR A 237 -14.78 7.31 -26.08
C THR A 237 -15.24 6.27 -27.12
N PRO A 238 -14.87 6.45 -28.40
CA PRO A 238 -15.27 5.53 -29.47
C PRO A 238 -14.78 4.09 -29.24
N ARG A 239 -15.60 3.12 -29.64
CA ARG A 239 -15.28 1.69 -29.55
C ARG A 239 -14.22 1.30 -30.59
N ASN A 240 -13.41 0.30 -30.27
CA ASN A 240 -12.52 -0.34 -31.22
C ASN A 240 -13.31 -1.15 -32.26
N ARG A 241 -12.67 -1.44 -33.40
CA ARG A 241 -13.24 -2.26 -34.46
C ARG A 241 -13.57 -3.68 -33.98
N PRO A 242 -14.78 -4.20 -34.24
CA PRO A 242 -15.21 -5.49 -33.72
C PRO A 242 -14.30 -6.63 -34.19
N GLU A 243 -13.85 -6.63 -35.43
CA GLU A 243 -13.02 -7.69 -36.02
C GLU A 243 -11.68 -7.84 -35.28
N THR A 244 -11.12 -6.72 -34.80
CA THR A 244 -9.87 -6.73 -34.04
C THR A 244 -10.09 -7.26 -32.62
N LEU A 245 -11.22 -6.89 -32.00
CA LEU A 245 -11.60 -7.37 -30.67
C LEU A 245 -11.89 -8.87 -30.70
N ASP A 246 -12.65 -9.34 -31.68
CA ASP A 246 -12.97 -10.75 -31.87
C ASP A 246 -11.72 -11.60 -32.01
N ARG A 247 -10.79 -11.18 -32.88
CA ARG A 247 -9.51 -11.86 -33.04
C ARG A 247 -8.68 -11.87 -31.75
N PHE A 248 -8.66 -10.77 -30.99
CA PHE A 248 -7.91 -10.67 -29.74
C PHE A 248 -8.50 -11.57 -28.65
N TYR A 249 -9.80 -11.46 -28.38
CA TYR A 249 -10.44 -12.18 -27.28
C TYR A 249 -10.58 -13.68 -27.57
N VAL A 250 -10.82 -14.07 -28.82
CA VAL A 250 -10.83 -15.50 -29.14
C VAL A 250 -9.44 -16.11 -28.96
N LYS A 251 -8.38 -15.42 -29.40
CA LYS A 251 -6.99 -15.85 -29.18
C LYS A 251 -6.66 -16.01 -27.70
N MET A 252 -7.12 -15.10 -26.86
CA MET A 252 -6.92 -15.17 -25.41
C MET A 252 -7.57 -16.39 -24.75
N LYS A 253 -8.64 -16.93 -25.34
CA LYS A 253 -9.39 -18.07 -24.82
C LYS A 253 -8.96 -19.40 -25.43
N THR A 254 -8.33 -19.39 -26.60
CA THR A 254 -7.81 -20.58 -27.25
C THR A 254 -6.68 -21.17 -26.40
N GLU A 255 -6.80 -22.46 -26.07
CA GLU A 255 -5.79 -23.16 -25.28
C GLU A 255 -4.53 -23.39 -26.13
N VAL A 256 -3.37 -23.13 -25.53
CA VAL A 256 -2.08 -23.35 -26.20
C VAL A 256 -1.75 -24.84 -26.17
N LEU A 257 -1.54 -25.43 -27.35
CA LEU A 257 -1.16 -26.83 -27.50
C LEU A 257 0.37 -27.00 -27.53
N PRO A 258 0.94 -28.10 -27.01
CA PRO A 258 2.39 -28.33 -27.04
C PRO A 258 2.96 -28.47 -28.46
N ASP A 259 2.18 -29.01 -29.40
CA ASP A 259 2.58 -29.13 -30.80
C ASP A 259 2.29 -27.83 -31.58
N PRO A 260 3.31 -27.16 -32.15
CA PRO A 260 3.12 -25.91 -32.89
C PRO A 260 2.20 -26.02 -34.11
N ALA A 261 2.14 -27.19 -34.77
CA ALA A 261 1.29 -27.37 -35.94
C ALA A 261 -0.19 -27.49 -35.53
N ALA A 262 -0.49 -28.31 -34.53
CA ALA A 262 -1.82 -28.41 -33.95
C ALA A 262 -2.29 -27.10 -33.32
N ASP A 263 -1.43 -26.38 -32.59
CA ASP A 263 -1.74 -25.08 -31.98
C ASP A 263 -2.18 -24.06 -33.04
N ARG A 264 -1.45 -23.99 -34.17
CA ARG A 264 -1.82 -23.12 -35.29
C ARG A 264 -3.18 -23.48 -35.86
N GLN A 265 -3.46 -24.76 -36.07
CA GLN A 265 -4.78 -25.19 -36.57
C GLN A 265 -5.91 -24.83 -35.60
N GLU A 266 -5.67 -24.93 -34.29
CA GLU A 266 -6.66 -24.58 -33.28
C GLU A 266 -6.93 -23.06 -33.21
N LEU A 267 -5.89 -22.25 -33.43
CA LEU A 267 -6.02 -20.81 -33.60
C LEU A 267 -6.80 -20.44 -34.87
N GLU A 268 -6.51 -21.07 -36.02
CA GLU A 268 -7.24 -20.79 -37.27
C GLU A 268 -8.73 -21.12 -37.15
N LYS A 269 -9.09 -22.25 -36.51
CA LYS A 269 -10.49 -22.55 -36.17
C LYS A 269 -11.13 -21.47 -35.32
N SER A 270 -10.38 -20.95 -34.35
CA SER A 270 -10.83 -19.89 -33.45
C SER A 270 -10.98 -18.54 -34.18
N TYR A 271 -10.13 -18.24 -35.17
CA TYR A 271 -10.29 -17.05 -36.00
C TYR A 271 -11.44 -17.15 -36.99
N ALA A 272 -11.73 -18.36 -37.50
CA ALA A 272 -12.87 -18.61 -38.38
C ALA A 272 -14.22 -18.51 -37.66
N ASP A 273 -14.29 -18.90 -36.39
CA ASP A 273 -15.45 -18.73 -35.51
C ASP A 273 -15.05 -18.06 -34.18
N PRO A 274 -14.99 -16.72 -34.13
CA PRO A 274 -14.59 -15.98 -32.92
C PRO A 274 -15.55 -16.13 -31.74
N HIS A 275 -16.80 -16.56 -31.99
CA HIS A 275 -17.85 -16.66 -30.98
C HIS A 275 -17.97 -18.08 -30.38
N ARG A 276 -17.15 -19.04 -30.82
CA ARG A 276 -17.15 -20.45 -30.35
C ARG A 276 -17.03 -20.66 -28.83
N PHE A 277 -16.62 -19.63 -28.08
CA PHE A 277 -16.47 -19.68 -26.62
C PHE A 277 -17.46 -18.78 -25.87
N ASP A 278 -18.44 -18.17 -26.54
CA ASP A 278 -19.35 -17.22 -25.93
C ASP A 278 -20.30 -17.86 -24.91
N GLU A 279 -20.70 -19.11 -25.12
CA GLU A 279 -21.51 -19.88 -24.16
C GLU A 279 -20.80 -20.11 -22.83
N ARG A 280 -19.45 -20.10 -22.84
CA ARG A 280 -18.64 -20.25 -21.62
C ARG A 280 -18.48 -18.95 -20.85
N LYS A 281 -18.94 -17.81 -21.37
CA LYS A 281 -18.91 -16.52 -20.65
C LYS A 281 -19.75 -16.60 -19.37
N LEU A 282 -19.36 -15.85 -18.34
CA LEU A 282 -20.18 -15.65 -17.14
C LEU A 282 -21.47 -14.92 -17.50
N LEU A 283 -21.38 -13.90 -18.37
CA LEU A 283 -22.48 -13.07 -18.83
C LEU A 283 -22.56 -13.11 -20.37
N PRO A 284 -23.24 -14.12 -20.94
CA PRO A 284 -23.44 -14.22 -22.40
C PRO A 284 -24.12 -12.97 -22.97
N GLY A 285 -23.70 -12.54 -24.15
CA GLY A 285 -24.23 -11.33 -24.81
C GLY A 285 -23.73 -9.99 -24.24
N SER A 286 -22.88 -10.00 -23.20
CA SER A 286 -22.26 -8.79 -22.68
C SER A 286 -20.88 -8.53 -23.30
N ASP A 287 -20.39 -7.29 -23.14
CA ASP A 287 -19.03 -6.89 -23.48
C ASP A 287 -17.96 -7.44 -22.51
N LEU A 288 -18.37 -8.24 -21.51
CA LEU A 288 -17.47 -8.83 -20.54
C LEU A 288 -17.02 -10.21 -21.01
N GLU A 289 -15.71 -10.41 -20.98
CA GLU A 289 -15.02 -11.58 -21.54
C GLU A 289 -14.61 -12.59 -20.45
N PHE A 290 -15.12 -12.41 -19.22
CA PHE A 290 -14.93 -13.37 -18.14
C PHE A 290 -15.57 -14.73 -18.46
N VAL A 291 -14.78 -15.79 -18.37
CA VAL A 291 -15.19 -17.18 -18.64
C VAL A 291 -15.48 -17.91 -17.33
N ARG A 292 -16.47 -18.79 -17.34
CA ARG A 292 -16.79 -19.67 -16.21
C ARG A 292 -15.61 -20.60 -15.89
N PRO A 293 -15.18 -20.70 -14.62
CA PRO A 293 -14.12 -21.62 -14.23
C PRO A 293 -14.54 -23.06 -14.51
N ARG A 294 -13.61 -23.91 -14.95
CA ARG A 294 -13.90 -25.33 -15.17
C ARG A 294 -13.97 -26.06 -13.83
N PRO A 295 -14.62 -27.23 -13.77
CA PRO A 295 -14.60 -28.06 -12.58
C PRO A 295 -13.18 -28.34 -12.06
N LYS A 296 -12.21 -28.58 -12.96
CA LYS A 296 -10.80 -28.76 -12.59
C LYS A 296 -10.18 -27.52 -11.94
N ASP A 297 -10.56 -26.32 -12.40
CA ASP A 297 -10.03 -25.07 -11.86
C ASP A 297 -10.59 -24.84 -10.44
N VAL A 298 -11.89 -25.15 -10.23
CA VAL A 298 -12.54 -25.09 -8.91
C VAL A 298 -11.97 -26.13 -7.93
N ILE A 299 -11.81 -27.39 -8.37
CA ILE A 299 -11.23 -28.45 -7.55
C ILE A 299 -9.79 -28.09 -7.16
N GLY A 300 -8.98 -27.61 -8.12
CA GLY A 300 -7.62 -27.17 -7.85
C GLY A 300 -7.57 -26.01 -6.84
N PHE A 301 -8.46 -25.04 -6.96
CA PHE A 301 -8.57 -23.93 -6.01
C PHE A 301 -8.94 -24.40 -4.60
N LEU A 302 -9.96 -25.27 -4.47
CA LEU A 302 -10.38 -25.82 -3.18
C LEU A 302 -9.28 -26.70 -2.56
N ALA A 303 -8.58 -27.50 -3.35
CA ALA A 303 -7.44 -28.27 -2.89
C ALA A 303 -6.31 -27.37 -2.38
N SER A 304 -6.02 -26.27 -3.08
CA SER A 304 -5.03 -25.28 -2.64
C SER A 304 -5.40 -24.63 -1.31
N ILE A 305 -6.68 -24.26 -1.11
CA ILE A 305 -7.18 -23.77 0.19
C ILE A 305 -6.96 -24.82 1.27
N GLY A 306 -7.32 -26.09 1.00
CA GLY A 306 -7.13 -27.19 1.93
C GLY A 306 -5.68 -27.36 2.36
N VAL A 307 -4.74 -27.29 1.42
CA VAL A 307 -3.29 -27.33 1.70
C VAL A 307 -2.85 -26.14 2.55
N CYS A 308 -3.31 -24.92 2.25
CA CYS A 308 -3.00 -23.74 3.06
C CYS A 308 -3.50 -23.89 4.50
N VAL A 309 -4.74 -24.34 4.69
CA VAL A 309 -5.32 -24.60 6.02
C VAL A 309 -4.54 -25.67 6.76
N LEU A 310 -4.13 -26.75 6.07
CA LEU A 310 -3.29 -27.80 6.66
C LEU A 310 -1.95 -27.24 7.14
N ILE A 311 -1.25 -26.47 6.31
CA ILE A 311 0.06 -25.88 6.67
C ILE A 311 -0.10 -24.94 7.88
N ILE A 312 -1.10 -24.05 7.85
CA ILE A 312 -1.36 -23.14 8.97
C ILE A 312 -1.71 -23.93 10.23
N GLY A 313 -2.54 -24.97 10.11
CA GLY A 313 -2.91 -25.84 11.22
C GLY A 313 -1.70 -26.55 11.84
N LEU A 314 -0.79 -27.08 11.01
CA LEU A 314 0.47 -27.69 11.46
C LEU A 314 1.38 -26.70 12.16
N LEU A 315 1.51 -25.48 11.63
CA LEU A 315 2.29 -24.40 12.26
C LEU A 315 1.73 -24.02 13.64
N VAL A 316 0.40 -23.89 13.75
CA VAL A 316 -0.27 -23.60 15.03
C VAL A 316 -0.10 -24.76 16.01
N ALA A 317 -0.21 -26.01 15.55
CA ALA A 317 0.01 -27.19 16.39
C ALA A 317 1.45 -27.24 16.92
N LEU A 318 2.44 -27.01 16.05
CA LEU A 318 3.85 -26.96 16.43
C LEU A 318 4.13 -25.84 17.44
N ALA A 319 3.58 -24.64 17.22
CA ALA A 319 3.73 -23.52 18.13
C ALA A 319 3.17 -23.80 19.53
N ARG A 320 2.14 -24.65 19.64
CA ARG A 320 1.56 -25.08 20.93
C ARG A 320 2.37 -26.16 21.64
N ILE A 321 3.24 -26.89 20.95
CA ILE A 321 4.11 -27.91 21.58
C ILE A 321 5.28 -27.25 22.34
N GLY A 322 5.66 -26.03 21.95
CA GLY A 322 6.73 -25.26 22.59
C GLY A 322 6.28 -24.20 23.61
N ALA A 323 5.00 -24.15 23.93
CA ALA A 323 4.41 -23.30 24.97
C ALA A 323 3.99 -24.14 26.17
#